data_AF-A0A6S7JQC3-F1
#
_entry.id   AF-A0A6S7JQC3-F1
#
_cell.length_a   1.000
_cell.length_b   1.000
_cell.length_c   1.000
_cell.angle_alpha   90.00
_cell.angle_beta   90.00
_cell.angle_gamma   90.00
#
_symmetry.space_group_name_H-M   'P 1'
#
loop_
_entity.id
_entity.type
_entity.pdbx_description
1 polymer ?
#
loop_
_entity_poly.entity_id
_entity_poly.type
_entity_poly.pdbx_seq_one_letter_code
_entity_poly.pdbx_strand_id
1 'polypeptide(L)'
;AATKWSTRKEALEKLEKLTSNPKIEGGQFGELMAVLKKAITKDSNVIVVALAGKCVTGLATGLRTKFAPYATSIVSAILEKFKEKKQNVVTSLREAIDAVYQTTNIAAIQEDVIASISSKNPSVREETIQFLTRVCCKSKPADLPRQVLKPICASLSKCMDDTSAPVRDAAAEALGTLLKLLGERAMGPFVDQLDKIKMDKVKEFAEKAEITAAPGRAGASVAGASQPAKKPETKSAPPKSAAPKSTGSTTSKTSSTEPKKKAPGKPKPSSSDTTKTKPSGKKGGAKKSAKTDGPASFKDDEVMKEAEMTAEEVDAKAEELLPAKIREQLTSTNWKERLAGTEALAQFVNELDPKTMPSQVLIRTMAKKPGWKENNFQVLKNKFSLCAVIATLAASFSKRSAFYAISGLVDKVGDIK
;
A
#
# COMPACT_ATOMS: atom_id res chain seq x y z
N ALA A 1 -23.30 8.25 22.56
CA ALA A 1 -22.76 6.94 22.99
C ALA A 1 -23.25 6.66 24.40
N ALA A 2 -23.67 5.43 24.71
CA ALA A 2 -24.16 5.07 26.04
C ALA A 2 -23.07 5.30 27.10
N THR A 3 -23.43 5.90 28.23
CA THR A 3 -22.52 6.21 29.34
C THR A 3 -22.07 4.94 30.07
N LYS A 4 -22.98 3.97 30.24
CA LYS A 4 -22.70 2.69 30.89
C LYS A 4 -21.87 1.78 29.98
N TRP A 5 -20.68 1.40 30.45
CA TRP A 5 -19.75 0.56 29.69
C TRP A 5 -20.30 -0.84 29.39
N SER A 6 -21.13 -1.40 30.29
CA SER A 6 -21.76 -2.72 30.08
C SER A 6 -22.71 -2.71 28.87
N THR A 7 -23.46 -1.63 28.67
CA THR A 7 -24.33 -1.48 27.49
C THR A 7 -23.51 -1.40 26.20
N ARG A 8 -22.36 -0.70 26.23
CA ARG A 8 -21.44 -0.66 25.07
C ARG A 8 -20.83 -2.03 24.79
N LYS A 9 -20.43 -2.75 25.83
CA LYS A 9 -19.95 -4.14 25.76
C LYS A 9 -20.99 -5.06 25.12
N GLU A 10 -22.21 -5.08 25.62
CA GLU A 10 -23.31 -5.92 25.09
C GLU A 10 -23.61 -5.62 23.61
N ALA A 11 -23.57 -4.35 23.21
CA ALA A 11 -23.74 -3.97 21.80
C ALA A 11 -22.60 -4.52 20.93
N LEU A 12 -21.34 -4.43 21.40
CA LEU A 12 -20.19 -4.98 20.68
C LEU A 12 -20.19 -6.51 20.67
N GLU A 13 -20.65 -7.20 21.72
CA GLU A 13 -20.79 -8.66 21.73
C GLU A 13 -21.83 -9.14 20.70
N LYS A 14 -22.91 -8.39 20.50
CA LYS A 14 -23.87 -8.65 19.42
C LYS A 14 -23.25 -8.41 18.05
N LEU A 15 -22.49 -7.33 17.90
CA LEU A 15 -21.78 -7.03 16.65
C LEU A 15 -20.71 -8.09 16.33
N GLU A 16 -19.92 -8.52 17.31
CA GLU A 16 -18.87 -9.52 17.16
C GLU A 16 -19.43 -10.79 16.50
N LYS A 17 -20.59 -11.27 16.98
CA LYS A 17 -21.30 -12.43 16.41
C LYS A 17 -21.71 -12.24 14.95
N LEU A 18 -22.03 -11.02 14.53
CA LEU A 18 -22.36 -10.73 13.14
C LEU A 18 -21.10 -10.65 12.26
N THR A 19 -20.05 -10.05 12.80
CA THR A 19 -18.78 -9.84 12.10
C THR A 19 -17.90 -11.09 12.02
N SER A 20 -18.18 -12.14 12.79
CA SER A 20 -17.48 -13.42 12.71
C SER A 20 -17.86 -14.26 11.48
N ASN A 21 -18.84 -13.80 10.68
CA ASN A 21 -19.17 -14.45 9.41
C ASN A 21 -17.98 -14.39 8.43
N PRO A 22 -17.60 -15.52 7.79
CA PRO A 22 -16.41 -15.61 6.94
C PRO A 22 -16.51 -14.80 5.63
N LYS A 23 -17.71 -14.33 5.29
CA LYS A 23 -17.98 -13.47 4.14
C LYS A 23 -19.08 -12.48 4.52
N ILE A 24 -18.77 -11.20 4.37
CA ILE A 24 -19.69 -10.09 4.63
C ILE A 24 -19.92 -9.36 3.31
N GLU A 25 -21.18 -9.01 3.05
CA GLU A 25 -21.53 -8.26 1.85
C GLU A 25 -20.96 -6.84 1.90
N GLY A 26 -20.64 -6.28 0.73
CA GLY A 26 -20.15 -4.90 0.67
C GLY A 26 -21.27 -3.92 0.99
N GLY A 27 -20.95 -2.82 1.66
CA GLY A 27 -21.94 -1.83 2.06
C GLY A 27 -21.30 -0.60 2.67
N GLN A 28 -22.12 0.26 3.26
CA GLN A 28 -21.67 1.51 3.88
C GLN A 28 -21.21 1.27 5.32
N PHE A 29 -19.96 0.86 5.50
CA PHE A 29 -19.37 0.60 6.83
C PHE A 29 -18.72 1.82 7.49
N GLY A 30 -18.74 3.00 6.85
CA GLY A 30 -18.01 4.19 7.30
C GLY A 30 -18.37 4.64 8.73
N GLU A 31 -19.66 4.76 9.03
CA GLU A 31 -20.12 5.14 10.37
C GLU A 31 -19.75 4.10 11.42
N LEU A 32 -19.94 2.81 11.10
CA LEU A 32 -19.56 1.72 11.99
C LEU A 32 -18.06 1.75 12.30
N MET A 33 -17.23 1.93 11.27
CA MET A 33 -15.78 2.03 11.42
C MET A 33 -15.38 3.26 12.23
N ALA A 34 -16.08 4.39 12.10
CA ALA A 34 -15.85 5.57 12.93
C ALA A 34 -16.18 5.30 14.41
N VAL A 35 -17.27 4.58 14.69
CA VAL A 35 -17.65 4.17 16.05
C VAL A 35 -16.64 3.19 16.64
N LEU A 36 -16.22 2.16 15.88
CA LEU A 36 -15.22 1.18 16.32
C LEU A 36 -13.86 1.84 16.56
N LYS A 37 -13.40 2.72 15.67
CA LYS A 37 -12.18 3.51 15.85
C LYS A 37 -12.25 4.34 17.13
N LYS A 38 -13.39 4.99 17.40
CA LYS A 38 -13.60 5.76 18.64
C LYS A 38 -13.59 4.86 19.87
N ALA A 39 -14.21 3.67 19.81
CA ALA A 39 -14.18 2.71 20.91
C ALA A 39 -12.75 2.24 21.20
N ILE A 40 -11.96 1.92 20.18
CA ILE A 40 -10.55 1.53 20.35
C ILE A 40 -9.74 2.68 20.97
N THR A 41 -9.85 3.90 20.42
CA THR A 41 -8.96 5.00 20.79
C THR A 41 -9.37 5.74 22.07
N LYS A 42 -10.67 5.87 22.34
CA LYS A 42 -11.21 6.76 23.39
C LYS A 42 -12.01 6.07 24.49
N ASP A 43 -12.36 4.79 24.36
CA ASP A 43 -13.07 4.12 25.45
C ASP A 43 -12.15 3.91 26.67
N SER A 44 -12.67 4.26 27.84
CA SER A 44 -11.97 4.11 29.12
C SER A 44 -12.00 2.68 29.63
N ASN A 45 -12.95 1.86 29.18
CA ASN A 45 -13.04 0.46 29.58
C ASN A 45 -12.32 -0.44 28.58
N VAL A 46 -11.26 -1.08 29.05
CA VAL A 46 -10.40 -1.97 28.25
C VAL A 46 -11.12 -3.18 27.66
N ILE A 47 -12.21 -3.65 28.27
CA ILE A 47 -13.01 -4.76 27.73
C ILE A 47 -13.72 -4.30 26.46
N VAL A 48 -14.24 -3.07 26.44
CA VAL A 48 -14.89 -2.47 25.27
C VAL A 48 -13.87 -2.25 24.16
N VAL A 49 -12.65 -1.79 24.50
CA VAL A 49 -11.53 -1.67 23.54
C VAL A 49 -11.22 -3.03 22.90
N ALA A 50 -11.07 -4.08 23.71
CA ALA A 50 -10.76 -5.42 23.22
C ALA A 50 -11.88 -5.97 22.33
N LEU A 51 -13.15 -5.80 22.68
CA LEU A 51 -14.28 -6.23 21.85
C LEU A 51 -14.36 -5.45 20.53
N ALA A 52 -14.06 -4.15 20.56
CA ALA A 52 -14.02 -3.34 19.33
C ALA A 52 -12.91 -3.84 18.39
N GLY A 53 -11.74 -4.20 18.94
CA GLY A 53 -10.67 -4.88 18.18
C GLY A 53 -11.15 -6.14 17.49
N LYS A 54 -11.83 -7.04 18.21
CA LYS A 54 -12.39 -8.28 17.64
C LYS A 54 -13.42 -8.02 16.54
N CYS A 55 -14.28 -7.01 16.70
CA CYS A 55 -15.22 -6.62 15.65
C CYS A 55 -14.49 -6.14 14.39
N VAL A 56 -13.40 -5.37 14.54
CA VAL A 56 -12.54 -4.96 13.43
C VAL A 56 -11.88 -6.17 12.76
N THR A 57 -11.38 -7.14 13.53
CA THR A 57 -10.85 -8.41 12.99
C THR A 57 -11.88 -9.14 12.12
N GLY A 58 -13.11 -9.29 12.62
CA GLY A 58 -14.20 -9.93 11.91
C GLY A 58 -14.57 -9.20 10.62
N LEU A 59 -14.71 -7.86 10.70
CA LEU A 59 -15.01 -7.03 9.52
C LEU A 59 -13.91 -7.11 8.46
N ALA A 60 -12.64 -6.96 8.84
CA ALA A 60 -11.52 -7.03 7.91
C ALA A 60 -11.44 -8.40 7.21
N THR A 61 -11.64 -9.48 7.98
CA THR A 61 -11.63 -10.86 7.46
C THR A 61 -12.82 -11.14 6.54
N GLY A 62 -14.03 -10.71 6.94
CA GLY A 62 -15.27 -10.98 6.20
C GLY A 62 -15.44 -10.11 4.94
N LEU A 63 -15.05 -8.84 4.99
CA LEU A 63 -15.12 -7.90 3.86
C LEU A 63 -13.95 -8.04 2.89
N ARG A 64 -12.81 -8.56 3.36
CA ARG A 64 -11.59 -8.77 2.57
C ARG A 64 -11.16 -7.45 1.91
N THR A 65 -10.95 -7.44 0.60
CA THR A 65 -10.52 -6.26 -0.17
C THR A 65 -11.47 -5.07 -0.05
N LYS A 66 -12.76 -5.29 0.26
CA LYS A 66 -13.73 -4.20 0.47
C LYS A 66 -13.47 -3.40 1.75
N PHE A 67 -12.62 -3.89 2.65
CA PHE A 67 -12.21 -3.17 3.86
C PHE A 67 -11.11 -2.13 3.59
N ALA A 68 -10.42 -2.20 2.45
CA ALA A 68 -9.28 -1.34 2.13
C ALA A 68 -9.50 0.17 2.37
N PRO A 69 -10.67 0.78 2.09
CA PRO A 69 -10.91 2.21 2.35
C PRO A 69 -10.79 2.61 3.83
N TYR A 70 -10.93 1.66 4.75
CA TYR A 70 -10.88 1.91 6.20
C TYR A 70 -9.52 1.56 6.82
N ALA A 71 -8.65 0.85 6.07
CA ALA A 71 -7.45 0.21 6.58
C ALA A 71 -6.45 1.20 7.19
N THR A 72 -6.01 2.21 6.43
CA THR A 72 -5.00 3.18 6.92
C THR A 72 -5.46 3.89 8.20
N SER A 73 -6.72 4.36 8.19
CA SER A 73 -7.30 5.09 9.32
C SER A 73 -7.41 4.25 10.60
N ILE A 74 -7.69 2.95 10.49
CA ILE A 74 -7.78 2.06 11.65
C ILE A 74 -6.41 1.51 12.07
N VAL A 75 -5.47 1.30 11.14
CA VAL A 75 -4.08 0.90 11.45
C VAL A 75 -3.44 1.95 12.35
N SER A 76 -3.47 3.22 11.94
CA SER A 76 -2.95 4.34 12.74
C SER A 76 -3.55 4.37 14.16
N ALA A 77 -4.86 4.12 14.26
CA ALA A 77 -5.58 4.07 15.54
C ALA A 77 -5.17 2.89 16.43
N ILE A 78 -4.94 1.71 15.85
CA ILE A 78 -4.51 0.51 16.58
C ILE A 78 -3.07 0.68 17.04
N LEU A 79 -2.18 1.18 16.18
CA LEU A 79 -0.77 1.43 16.52
C LEU A 79 -0.64 2.36 17.74
N GLU A 80 -1.38 3.47 17.75
CA GLU A 80 -1.39 4.38 18.91
C GLU A 80 -1.96 3.71 20.19
N LYS A 81 -2.87 2.73 20.02
CA LYS A 81 -3.54 2.06 21.14
C LYS A 81 -2.68 0.97 21.79
N PHE A 82 -1.58 0.54 21.17
CA PHE A 82 -0.57 -0.33 21.80
C PHE A 82 0.14 0.28 23.03
N LYS A 83 -0.24 1.49 23.45
CA LYS A 83 0.05 2.00 24.79
C LYS A 83 -0.62 1.20 25.92
N GLU A 84 -1.65 0.39 25.60
CA GLU A 84 -2.25 -0.56 26.53
C GLU A 84 -1.34 -1.78 26.75
N LYS A 85 -1.26 -2.28 27.99
CA LYS A 85 -0.36 -3.37 28.39
C LYS A 85 -1.09 -4.64 28.80
N LYS A 86 -2.41 -4.59 29.01
CA LYS A 86 -3.20 -5.78 29.34
C LYS A 86 -3.17 -6.77 28.18
N GLN A 87 -2.62 -7.96 28.42
CA GLN A 87 -2.42 -8.99 27.41
C GLN A 87 -3.67 -9.26 26.57
N ASN A 88 -4.85 -9.39 27.19
CA ASN A 88 -6.09 -9.66 26.46
C ASN A 88 -6.45 -8.53 25.47
N VAL A 89 -6.12 -7.28 25.78
CA VAL A 89 -6.35 -6.15 24.87
C VAL A 89 -5.29 -6.16 23.77
N VAL A 90 -4.02 -6.33 24.14
CA VAL A 90 -2.91 -6.37 23.18
C VAL A 90 -3.11 -7.48 22.16
N THR A 91 -3.48 -8.70 22.59
CA THR A 91 -3.80 -9.81 21.69
C THR A 91 -4.92 -9.46 20.72
N SER A 92 -6.03 -8.85 21.20
CA SER A 92 -7.12 -8.41 20.32
C SER A 92 -6.67 -7.35 19.31
N LEU A 93 -5.83 -6.40 19.72
CA LEU A 93 -5.28 -5.38 18.82
C LEU A 93 -4.31 -5.97 17.78
N ARG A 94 -3.50 -6.96 18.16
CA ARG A 94 -2.61 -7.71 17.24
C ARG A 94 -3.43 -8.46 16.19
N GLU A 95 -4.47 -9.17 16.60
CA GLU A 95 -5.38 -9.87 15.68
C GLU A 95 -6.05 -8.87 14.72
N ALA A 96 -6.50 -7.73 15.24
CA ALA A 96 -7.14 -6.70 14.43
C ALA A 96 -6.19 -6.12 13.38
N ILE A 97 -5.00 -5.68 13.77
CA ILE A 97 -4.05 -5.08 12.82
C ILE A 97 -3.54 -6.10 11.79
N ASP A 98 -3.33 -7.36 12.20
CA ASP A 98 -2.89 -8.43 11.31
C ASP A 98 -3.98 -8.76 10.26
N ALA A 99 -5.26 -8.78 10.66
CA ALA A 99 -6.39 -8.96 9.74
C ALA A 99 -6.58 -7.76 8.80
N VAL A 100 -6.48 -6.55 9.32
CA VAL A 100 -6.56 -5.32 8.52
C VAL A 100 -5.42 -5.27 7.49
N TYR A 101 -4.22 -5.69 7.85
CA TYR A 101 -3.07 -5.71 6.95
C TYR A 101 -3.33 -6.55 5.69
N GLN A 102 -4.09 -7.64 5.79
CA GLN A 102 -4.46 -8.47 4.62
C GLN A 102 -5.24 -7.70 3.55
N THR A 103 -5.84 -6.57 3.93
CA THR A 103 -6.68 -5.71 3.07
C THR A 103 -5.92 -4.49 2.53
N THR A 104 -4.65 -4.32 2.90
CA THR A 104 -3.77 -3.22 2.48
C THR A 104 -2.38 -3.74 2.10
N ASN A 105 -1.37 -2.89 2.10
CA ASN A 105 0.04 -3.22 1.91
C ASN A 105 0.92 -2.27 2.75
N ILE A 106 2.19 -2.63 2.91
CA ILE A 106 3.13 -1.88 3.75
C ILE A 106 3.37 -0.45 3.25
N ALA A 107 3.38 -0.21 1.93
CA ALA A 107 3.61 1.12 1.38
C ALA A 107 2.49 2.11 1.77
N ALA A 108 1.24 1.63 1.81
CA ALA A 108 0.07 2.43 2.17
C ALA A 108 0.02 2.80 3.67
N ILE A 109 0.79 2.14 4.54
CA ILE A 109 0.82 2.38 5.99
C ILE A 109 2.22 2.74 6.50
N GLN A 110 3.20 2.91 5.61
CA GLN A 110 4.61 3.06 5.96
C GLN A 110 4.84 4.25 6.90
N GLU A 111 4.20 5.39 6.62
CA GLU A 111 4.35 6.60 7.42
C GLU A 111 3.82 6.41 8.85
N ASP A 112 2.64 5.78 9.02
CA ASP A 112 2.07 5.46 10.33
C ASP A 112 2.97 4.49 11.12
N VAL A 113 3.53 3.48 10.45
CA VAL A 113 4.45 2.53 11.07
C VAL A 113 5.72 3.24 11.55
N ILE A 114 6.37 4.04 10.70
CA ILE A 114 7.61 4.75 11.04
C ILE A 114 7.37 5.76 12.18
N ALA A 115 6.25 6.48 12.13
CA ALA A 115 5.84 7.39 13.20
C ALA A 115 5.65 6.64 14.53
N SER A 116 5.05 5.44 14.49
CA SER A 116 4.79 4.63 15.68
C SER A 116 6.05 3.97 16.25
N ILE A 117 7.00 3.54 15.40
CA ILE A 117 8.34 3.10 15.82
C ILE A 117 9.11 4.24 16.51
N SER A 118 8.81 5.50 16.17
CA SER A 118 9.44 6.69 16.79
C SER A 118 8.65 7.24 17.98
N SER A 119 7.62 6.53 18.45
CA SER A 119 6.77 6.96 19.55
C SER A 119 7.54 7.14 20.86
N LYS A 120 7.12 8.09 21.68
CA LYS A 120 7.67 8.27 23.04
C LYS A 120 7.33 7.10 23.97
N ASN A 121 6.30 6.31 23.66
CA ASN A 121 5.87 5.17 24.48
C ASN A 121 6.59 3.88 24.05
N PRO A 122 7.38 3.24 24.93
CA PRO A 122 8.11 2.00 24.60
C PRO A 122 7.21 0.86 24.13
N SER A 123 6.03 0.68 24.73
CA SER A 123 5.09 -0.39 24.34
C SER A 123 4.54 -0.18 22.93
N VAL A 124 4.30 1.08 22.53
CA VAL A 124 3.90 1.37 21.14
C VAL A 124 5.03 1.03 20.18
N ARG A 125 6.28 1.37 20.51
CA ARG A 125 7.44 1.03 19.67
C ARG A 125 7.60 -0.48 19.53
N GLU A 126 7.62 -1.20 20.65
CA GLU A 126 7.77 -2.66 20.70
C GLU A 126 6.69 -3.37 19.87
N GLU A 127 5.41 -3.08 20.11
CA GLU A 127 4.30 -3.73 19.42
C GLU A 127 4.26 -3.41 17.93
N THR A 128 4.63 -2.18 17.55
CA THR A 128 4.74 -1.79 16.14
C THR A 128 5.83 -2.58 15.43
N ILE A 129 6.99 -2.76 16.07
CA ILE A 129 8.09 -3.54 15.51
C ILE A 129 7.69 -5.02 15.42
N GLN A 130 7.05 -5.57 16.45
CA GLN A 130 6.54 -6.96 16.41
C GLN A 130 5.48 -7.14 15.31
N PHE A 131 4.62 -6.16 15.08
CA PHE A 131 3.69 -6.17 13.93
C PHE A 131 4.44 -6.22 12.61
N LEU A 132 5.46 -5.39 12.43
CA LEU A 132 6.29 -5.41 11.24
C LEU A 132 6.99 -6.76 11.04
N THR A 133 7.51 -7.38 12.10
CA THR A 133 8.09 -8.73 12.03
C THR A 133 7.08 -9.75 11.49
N ARG A 134 5.85 -9.77 12.03
CA ARG A 134 4.79 -10.68 11.56
C ARG A 134 4.40 -10.44 10.11
N VAL A 135 4.39 -9.18 9.67
CA VAL A 135 4.20 -8.80 8.26
C VAL A 135 5.32 -9.35 7.39
N CYS A 136 6.58 -9.20 7.81
CA CYS A 136 7.74 -9.68 7.06
C CYS A 136 7.74 -11.21 6.94
N CYS A 137 7.37 -11.95 7.99
CA CYS A 137 7.27 -13.41 7.93
C CYS A 137 6.27 -13.93 6.88
N LYS A 138 5.30 -13.10 6.48
CA LYS A 138 4.27 -13.43 5.48
C LYS A 138 4.49 -12.75 4.12
N SER A 139 5.56 -11.97 3.97
CA SER A 139 5.87 -11.18 2.78
C SER A 139 6.81 -11.93 1.83
N LYS A 140 6.84 -11.52 0.57
CA LYS A 140 7.86 -11.89 -0.42
C LYS A 140 8.79 -10.70 -0.65
N PRO A 141 10.01 -10.91 -1.18
CA PRO A 141 10.93 -9.80 -1.46
C PRO A 141 10.34 -8.69 -2.33
N ALA A 142 9.45 -9.03 -3.26
CA ALA A 142 8.76 -8.08 -4.13
C ALA A 142 7.80 -7.13 -3.38
N ASP A 143 7.31 -7.52 -2.19
CA ASP A 143 6.40 -6.71 -1.37
C ASP A 143 7.15 -5.59 -0.62
N LEU A 144 8.49 -5.67 -0.55
CA LEU A 144 9.36 -4.74 0.18
C LEU A 144 10.37 -4.08 -0.78
N PRO A 145 9.92 -3.24 -1.72
CA PRO A 145 10.81 -2.52 -2.61
C PRO A 145 11.72 -1.57 -1.82
N ARG A 146 12.88 -1.23 -2.39
CA ARG A 146 13.93 -0.44 -1.71
C ARG A 146 13.43 0.88 -1.10
N GLN A 147 12.44 1.52 -1.72
CA GLN A 147 11.81 2.75 -1.24
C GLN A 147 11.05 2.58 0.08
N VAL A 148 10.45 1.41 0.31
CA VAL A 148 9.78 1.05 1.56
C VAL A 148 10.80 0.55 2.58
N LEU A 149 11.73 -0.30 2.12
CA LEU A 149 12.70 -0.96 2.99
C LEU A 149 13.64 0.03 3.69
N LYS A 150 14.22 0.98 2.94
CA LYS A 150 15.28 1.85 3.46
C LYS A 150 14.84 2.67 4.68
N PRO A 151 13.68 3.37 4.68
CA PRO A 151 13.22 4.10 5.85
C PRO A 151 12.89 3.20 7.04
N ILE A 152 12.27 2.03 6.78
CA ILE A 152 11.94 1.05 7.83
C ILE A 152 13.22 0.53 8.50
N CYS A 153 14.20 0.09 7.72
CA CYS A 153 15.48 -0.40 8.26
C CYS A 153 16.22 0.69 9.03
N ALA A 154 16.22 1.94 8.56
CA ALA A 154 16.82 3.06 9.29
C ALA A 154 16.16 3.27 10.67
N SER A 155 14.83 3.20 10.74
CA SER A 155 14.09 3.28 12.01
C SER A 155 14.39 2.10 12.93
N LEU A 156 14.46 0.88 12.40
CA LEU A 156 14.79 -0.32 13.18
C LEU A 156 16.23 -0.29 13.70
N SER A 157 17.21 0.10 12.88
CA SER A 157 18.60 0.26 13.32
C SER A 157 18.72 1.24 14.48
N LYS A 158 17.95 2.34 14.49
CA LYS A 158 17.90 3.26 15.63
C LYS A 158 17.30 2.62 16.89
N CYS A 159 16.30 1.75 16.74
CA CYS A 159 15.70 1.01 17.86
C CYS A 159 16.63 -0.04 18.47
N MET A 160 17.73 -0.42 17.81
CA MET A 160 18.76 -1.28 18.41
C MET A 160 19.52 -0.60 19.56
N ASP A 161 19.44 0.73 19.66
CA ASP A 161 20.00 1.55 20.74
C ASP A 161 18.93 2.11 21.68
N ASP A 162 17.71 1.55 21.64
CA ASP A 162 16.62 2.00 22.51
C ASP A 162 16.94 1.76 23.99
N THR A 163 16.44 2.61 24.88
CA THR A 163 16.64 2.44 26.33
C THR A 163 15.90 1.21 26.87
N SER A 164 14.81 0.81 26.22
CA SER A 164 13.99 -0.35 26.56
C SER A 164 14.54 -1.64 25.95
N ALA A 165 14.90 -2.63 26.77
CA ALA A 165 15.37 -3.92 26.29
C ALA A 165 14.37 -4.65 25.37
N PRO A 166 13.06 -4.71 25.69
CA PRO A 166 12.06 -5.28 24.78
C PRO A 166 12.03 -4.64 23.38
N VAL A 167 12.23 -3.32 23.29
CA VAL A 167 12.27 -2.62 22.00
C VAL A 167 13.52 -3.00 21.20
N ARG A 168 14.69 -3.10 21.86
CA ARG A 168 15.93 -3.56 21.20
C ARG A 168 15.80 -5.00 20.69
N ASP A 169 15.16 -5.86 21.48
CA ASP A 169 14.97 -7.27 21.14
C ASP A 169 14.01 -7.43 19.95
N ALA A 170 12.89 -6.70 19.97
CA ALA A 170 11.96 -6.66 18.84
C ALA A 170 12.64 -6.10 17.58
N ALA A 171 13.49 -5.08 17.69
CA ALA A 171 14.22 -4.51 16.56
C ALA A 171 15.22 -5.51 15.96
N ALA A 172 15.93 -6.25 16.82
CA ALA A 172 16.86 -7.30 16.40
C ALA A 172 16.11 -8.43 15.67
N GLU A 173 14.95 -8.84 16.19
CA GLU A 173 14.08 -9.84 15.57
C GLU A 173 13.56 -9.38 14.20
N ALA A 174 13.10 -8.13 14.09
CA ALA A 174 12.62 -7.57 12.83
C ALA A 174 13.74 -7.47 11.78
N LEU A 175 14.93 -7.01 12.16
CA LEU A 175 16.10 -6.97 11.27
C LEU A 175 16.57 -8.37 10.87
N GLY A 176 16.53 -9.34 11.79
CA GLY A 176 16.87 -10.74 11.51
C GLY A 176 15.88 -11.38 10.53
N THR A 177 14.59 -11.12 10.71
CA THR A 177 13.53 -11.57 9.80
C THR A 177 13.70 -10.97 8.40
N LEU A 178 14.02 -9.67 8.31
CA LEU A 178 14.33 -9.01 7.04
C LEU A 178 15.61 -9.56 6.39
N LEU A 179 16.64 -9.86 7.18
CA LEU A 179 17.87 -10.51 6.71
C LEU A 179 17.58 -11.90 6.12
N LYS A 180 16.74 -12.69 6.79
CA LYS A 180 16.28 -14.00 6.28
C LYS A 180 15.48 -13.88 4.99
N LEU A 181 14.57 -12.90 4.90
CA LEU A 181 13.68 -12.71 3.76
C LEU A 181 14.39 -12.15 2.52
N LEU A 182 15.27 -11.17 2.69
CA LEU A 182 15.87 -10.39 1.59
C LEU A 182 17.33 -10.78 1.29
N GLY A 183 17.98 -11.47 2.22
CA GLY A 183 19.38 -11.90 2.14
C GLY A 183 20.40 -10.82 2.49
N GLU A 184 21.65 -11.24 2.68
CA GLU A 184 22.75 -10.38 3.14
C GLU A 184 23.02 -9.20 2.20
N ARG A 185 22.92 -9.41 0.88
CA ARG A 185 23.19 -8.35 -0.10
C ARG A 185 22.27 -7.15 0.05
N ALA A 186 20.99 -7.38 0.36
CA ALA A 186 20.00 -6.32 0.50
C ALA A 186 20.10 -5.63 1.88
N MET A 187 20.43 -6.40 2.91
CA MET A 187 20.42 -5.96 4.30
C MET A 187 21.77 -5.48 4.84
N GLY A 188 22.88 -5.83 4.19
CA GLY A 188 24.25 -5.46 4.57
C GLY A 188 24.42 -3.97 4.91
N PRO A 189 23.94 -3.02 4.08
CA PRO A 189 24.03 -1.59 4.38
C PRO A 189 23.39 -1.15 5.71
N PHE A 190 22.52 -1.97 6.31
CA PHE A 190 21.81 -1.67 7.56
C PHE A 190 22.32 -2.49 8.74
N VAL A 191 22.83 -3.71 8.48
CA VAL A 191 23.29 -4.66 9.49
C VAL A 191 24.79 -4.54 9.74
N ASP A 192 25.60 -4.23 8.73
CA ASP A 192 27.07 -4.16 8.83
C ASP A 192 27.56 -2.93 9.63
N GLN A 193 26.70 -1.91 9.78
CA GLN A 193 26.96 -0.74 10.62
C GLN A 193 26.71 -1.01 12.12
N LEU A 194 26.14 -2.17 12.47
CA LEU A 194 25.91 -2.54 13.86
C LEU A 194 27.20 -3.07 14.47
N ASP A 195 27.38 -2.87 15.78
CA ASP A 195 28.45 -3.53 16.50
C ASP A 195 28.27 -5.06 16.49
N LYS A 196 29.37 -5.77 16.72
CA LYS A 196 29.41 -7.24 16.61
C LYS A 196 28.33 -7.92 17.46
N ILE A 197 28.07 -7.44 18.68
CA ILE A 197 27.09 -8.05 19.59
C ILE A 197 25.68 -7.94 19.02
N LYS A 198 25.31 -6.75 18.51
CA LYS A 198 24.01 -6.53 17.88
C LYS A 198 23.86 -7.31 16.57
N MET A 199 24.90 -7.35 15.76
CA MET A 199 24.90 -8.11 14.51
C MET A 199 24.72 -9.61 14.76
N ASP A 200 25.44 -10.18 15.74
CA ASP A 200 25.32 -11.60 16.10
C ASP A 200 23.90 -11.93 16.57
N LYS A 201 23.27 -11.03 17.35
CA LYS A 201 21.86 -11.17 17.77
C LYS A 201 20.89 -11.13 16.58
N VAL A 202 21.12 -10.23 15.61
CA VAL A 202 20.32 -10.17 14.37
C VAL A 202 20.44 -11.47 13.57
N LYS A 203 21.64 -12.04 13.47
CA LYS A 203 21.88 -13.33 12.79
C LYS A 203 21.19 -14.49 13.51
N GLU A 204 21.24 -14.53 14.84
CA GLU A 204 20.53 -15.53 15.64
C GLU A 204 19.00 -15.50 15.37
N PHE A 205 18.41 -14.30 15.31
CA PHE A 205 17.00 -14.17 14.94
C PHE A 205 16.74 -14.52 13.48
N ALA A 206 17.67 -14.25 12.55
CA ALA A 206 17.53 -14.65 11.16
C ALA A 206 17.53 -16.17 10.97
N GLU A 207 18.27 -16.90 11.80
CA GLU A 207 18.26 -18.38 11.82
C GLU A 207 16.92 -18.93 12.33
N LYS A 208 16.35 -18.29 13.36
CA LYS A 208 15.06 -18.66 13.96
C LYS A 208 13.84 -18.19 13.16
N ALA A 209 14.00 -17.21 12.27
CA ALA A 209 12.89 -16.63 11.53
C ALA A 209 12.27 -17.61 10.53
N GLU A 210 10.98 -17.85 10.69
CA GLU A 210 10.17 -18.69 9.79
C GLU A 210 9.40 -17.81 8.79
N ILE A 211 9.83 -17.83 7.53
CA ILE A 211 9.14 -17.15 6.44
C ILE A 211 8.09 -18.12 5.87
N THR A 212 6.83 -17.86 6.17
CA THR A 212 5.68 -18.72 5.84
C THR A 212 4.99 -18.30 4.55
N ALA A 213 5.66 -17.55 3.65
CA ALA A 213 5.08 -17.01 2.44
C ALA A 213 4.47 -18.12 1.54
N ALA A 214 3.19 -18.43 1.75
CA ALA A 214 2.44 -19.39 0.97
C ALA A 214 2.21 -18.87 -0.47
N PRO A 215 2.18 -19.74 -1.48
CA PRO A 215 1.82 -19.34 -2.83
C PRO A 215 0.32 -19.05 -2.89
N GLY A 216 -0.06 -17.82 -3.23
CA GLY A 216 -1.42 -17.51 -3.71
C GLY A 216 -2.10 -16.33 -3.03
N ARG A 217 -1.63 -15.11 -3.29
CA ARG A 217 -2.59 -13.99 -3.40
C ARG A 217 -3.32 -14.25 -4.71
N ALA A 218 -4.57 -14.71 -4.64
CA ALA A 218 -5.42 -14.93 -5.80
C ALA A 218 -5.65 -13.59 -6.51
N GLY A 219 -4.79 -13.32 -7.48
CA GLY A 219 -4.90 -12.27 -8.47
C GLY A 219 -4.44 -12.85 -9.79
N ALA A 220 -5.36 -13.44 -10.55
CA ALA A 220 -5.22 -13.61 -11.99
C ALA A 220 -6.58 -14.00 -12.60
N SER A 221 -7.07 -13.12 -13.47
CA SER A 221 -7.59 -13.47 -14.79
C SER A 221 -8.78 -14.44 -14.88
N VAL A 222 -9.97 -13.87 -15.06
CA VAL A 222 -11.03 -14.50 -15.85
C VAL A 222 -10.69 -14.39 -17.33
N ALA A 223 -10.25 -15.49 -17.93
CA ALA A 223 -10.40 -15.76 -19.35
C ALA A 223 -10.57 -17.28 -19.48
N GLY A 224 -11.76 -17.68 -19.90
CA GLY A 224 -12.13 -19.08 -20.03
C GLY A 224 -11.44 -19.76 -21.21
N ALA A 225 -11.20 -21.06 -21.07
CA ALA A 225 -11.20 -21.97 -22.19
C ALA A 225 -11.73 -23.34 -21.72
N SER A 226 -12.67 -23.81 -22.52
CA SER A 226 -13.60 -24.94 -22.39
C SER A 226 -13.04 -26.28 -21.93
N GLN A 227 -13.94 -27.04 -21.27
CA GLN A 227 -13.85 -28.49 -21.00
C GLN A 227 -13.66 -29.31 -22.30
N PRO A 228 -13.37 -30.62 -22.20
CA PRO A 228 -14.51 -31.55 -22.23
C PRO A 228 -14.55 -32.55 -21.06
N ALA A 229 -15.78 -32.77 -20.62
CA ALA A 229 -16.21 -33.69 -19.59
C ALA A 229 -15.94 -35.17 -19.92
N LYS A 230 -15.85 -35.99 -18.86
CA LYS A 230 -16.60 -37.25 -18.74
C LYS A 230 -16.84 -37.56 -17.25
N LYS A 231 -18.12 -37.67 -16.90
CA LYS A 231 -18.67 -38.08 -15.60
C LYS A 231 -18.90 -39.62 -15.61
N PRO A 232 -19.45 -40.23 -14.56
CA PRO A 232 -18.77 -41.12 -13.61
C PRO A 232 -19.32 -42.57 -13.69
N GLU A 233 -18.74 -43.53 -12.96
CA GLU A 233 -19.46 -44.71 -12.40
C GLU A 233 -18.47 -45.57 -11.59
N THR A 234 -18.60 -45.63 -10.27
CA THR A 234 -19.28 -46.64 -9.43
C THR A 234 -18.49 -47.90 -9.11
N LYS A 235 -18.36 -48.13 -7.80
CA LYS A 235 -18.37 -49.41 -7.05
C LYS A 235 -17.47 -50.55 -7.55
N SER A 236 -16.44 -50.85 -6.75
CA SER A 236 -16.31 -52.17 -6.10
C SER A 236 -15.05 -52.23 -5.23
N ALA A 237 -15.23 -52.36 -3.92
CA ALA A 237 -14.41 -53.26 -3.09
C ALA A 237 -15.13 -54.64 -3.14
N PRO A 238 -14.51 -55.81 -2.85
CA PRO A 238 -13.67 -56.05 -1.68
C PRO A 238 -12.57 -57.14 -1.92
N PRO A 239 -12.07 -57.89 -0.93
CA PRO A 239 -10.70 -57.73 -0.43
C PRO A 239 -9.90 -59.06 -0.45
N LYS A 240 -8.77 -59.05 0.28
CA LYS A 240 -8.07 -60.16 0.95
C LYS A 240 -6.72 -60.60 0.37
N SER A 241 -5.73 -60.39 1.24
CA SER A 241 -4.84 -61.41 1.80
C SER A 241 -3.87 -62.11 0.84
N ALA A 242 -2.59 -61.80 0.99
CA ALA A 242 -1.66 -62.70 1.66
C ALA A 242 -0.27 -62.06 1.69
N ALA A 243 0.31 -61.96 2.89
CA ALA A 243 1.75 -61.92 3.06
C ALA A 243 2.29 -63.37 2.92
N PRO A 244 3.59 -63.69 3.13
CA PRO A 244 4.80 -62.86 3.24
C PRO A 244 6.00 -63.52 2.50
N LYS A 245 7.21 -63.07 2.86
CA LYS A 245 8.52 -63.74 2.79
C LYS A 245 9.30 -63.47 1.50
N SER A 246 10.36 -62.68 1.58
CA SER A 246 11.69 -62.94 2.19
C SER A 246 12.66 -63.07 1.02
N THR A 247 13.68 -62.26 0.90
CA THR A 247 14.97 -62.47 1.56
C THR A 247 15.80 -61.27 1.14
N GLY A 248 16.45 -60.59 2.09
CA GLY A 248 17.81 -60.93 2.46
C GLY A 248 18.71 -59.84 1.86
N SER A 249 19.19 -58.92 2.70
CA SER A 249 20.56 -58.99 3.25
C SER A 249 21.54 -58.46 2.19
N THR A 250 22.42 -57.48 2.41
CA THR A 250 23.00 -56.93 3.63
C THR A 250 23.94 -55.80 3.19
N THR A 251 24.04 -54.73 3.99
CA THR A 251 25.26 -53.99 4.40
C THR A 251 26.39 -53.73 3.38
N SER A 252 27.10 -52.61 3.35
CA SER A 252 27.12 -51.37 4.13
C SER A 252 28.32 -50.53 3.64
N LYS A 253 28.19 -49.21 3.73
CA LYS A 253 29.19 -48.24 4.20
C LYS A 253 30.50 -48.00 3.42
N THR A 254 30.59 -46.74 2.94
CA THR A 254 31.69 -45.75 3.09
C THR A 254 33.12 -46.13 2.66
N SER A 255 33.72 -45.32 1.78
CA SER A 255 34.63 -44.22 2.18
C SER A 255 35.35 -43.58 0.98
N SER A 256 35.80 -42.36 1.24
CA SER A 256 36.45 -41.33 0.42
C SER A 256 37.72 -41.75 -0.35
N THR A 257 38.02 -41.05 -1.46
CA THR A 257 39.20 -40.14 -1.67
C THR A 257 39.60 -40.00 -3.16
N GLU A 258 39.94 -38.76 -3.52
CA GLU A 258 40.58 -38.22 -4.76
C GLU A 258 42.06 -38.73 -4.92
N PRO A 259 43.00 -38.25 -5.79
CA PRO A 259 43.01 -37.20 -6.86
C PRO A 259 43.92 -37.44 -8.11
N LYS A 260 43.91 -36.52 -9.12
CA LYS A 260 45.07 -35.94 -9.88
C LYS A 260 44.64 -35.28 -11.23
N LYS A 261 44.83 -33.96 -11.43
CA LYS A 261 46.01 -33.18 -11.95
C LYS A 261 46.24 -33.17 -13.48
N LYS A 262 46.18 -31.97 -14.12
CA LYS A 262 47.31 -31.24 -14.74
C LYS A 262 46.89 -29.90 -15.40
N ALA A 263 47.72 -28.86 -15.23
CA ALA A 263 47.68 -27.50 -15.81
C ALA A 263 48.74 -27.39 -16.95
N PRO A 264 49.35 -26.23 -17.34
CA PRO A 264 48.98 -24.78 -17.39
C PRO A 264 49.39 -24.07 -18.73
N GLY A 265 49.10 -22.76 -18.90
CA GLY A 265 49.73 -21.92 -19.95
C GLY A 265 49.36 -20.41 -19.92
N LYS A 266 50.37 -19.53 -19.82
CA LYS A 266 50.42 -18.04 -19.90
C LYS A 266 51.40 -17.69 -21.08
N PRO A 267 51.78 -16.44 -21.49
CA PRO A 267 51.30 -15.05 -21.29
C PRO A 267 51.26 -14.14 -22.60
N LYS A 268 50.84 -12.85 -22.42
CA LYS A 268 51.04 -11.52 -23.14
C LYS A 268 52.03 -11.41 -24.35
N PRO A 269 52.06 -10.33 -25.24
CA PRO A 269 52.04 -8.87 -24.90
C PRO A 269 51.58 -7.82 -25.98
N SER A 270 51.62 -6.52 -25.58
CA SER A 270 51.91 -5.28 -26.38
C SER A 270 50.90 -4.78 -27.44
N SER A 271 50.72 -3.49 -27.74
CA SER A 271 51.50 -2.27 -27.47
C SER A 271 50.68 -0.98 -27.72
N SER A 272 51.07 0.12 -27.03
CA SER A 272 51.26 1.51 -27.52
C SER A 272 50.15 2.25 -28.28
N ASP A 273 49.94 3.56 -28.20
CA ASP A 273 50.39 4.71 -27.40
C ASP A 273 49.74 5.94 -28.09
N THR A 274 49.80 7.11 -27.44
CA THR A 274 49.63 8.48 -27.99
C THR A 274 48.22 8.96 -28.39
N THR A 275 47.83 10.23 -28.27
CA THR A 275 47.98 11.33 -27.29
C THR A 275 47.13 12.48 -27.84
N LYS A 276 46.50 13.27 -26.94
CA LYS A 276 46.17 14.71 -27.07
C LYS A 276 45.27 15.14 -28.25
N THR A 277 44.16 15.84 -28.04
CA THR A 277 44.15 17.24 -27.61
C THR A 277 42.71 17.72 -27.38
N LYS A 278 42.53 18.48 -26.31
CA LYS A 278 41.44 19.45 -26.12
C LYS A 278 41.92 20.80 -26.67
N PRO A 279 41.03 21.72 -27.05
CA PRO A 279 41.19 23.07 -26.54
C PRO A 279 39.95 23.56 -25.76
N SER A 280 40.26 24.40 -24.80
CA SER A 280 39.41 25.05 -23.81
C SER A 280 39.18 26.51 -24.21
N GLY A 281 38.11 27.13 -23.71
CA GLY A 281 37.87 28.58 -23.74
C GLY A 281 36.36 28.89 -23.75
N LYS A 282 35.63 29.00 -22.64
CA LYS A 282 35.63 29.92 -21.48
C LYS A 282 34.85 31.23 -21.72
N LYS A 283 33.91 31.47 -20.78
CA LYS A 283 33.21 32.70 -20.35
C LYS A 283 31.91 33.12 -21.06
N GLY A 284 30.89 33.36 -20.21
CA GLY A 284 29.79 34.30 -20.50
C GLY A 284 28.48 33.87 -19.85
N GLY A 285 28.25 34.27 -18.60
CA GLY A 285 26.95 34.07 -17.95
C GLY A 285 25.87 34.96 -18.56
N ALA A 286 24.66 34.40 -18.70
CA ALA A 286 23.41 35.15 -18.76
C ALA A 286 22.26 34.22 -18.35
N LYS A 287 21.50 34.64 -17.34
CA LYS A 287 20.19 34.10 -16.97
C LYS A 287 19.32 33.92 -18.23
N LYS A 288 18.80 32.72 -18.45
CA LYS A 288 17.63 32.50 -19.31
C LYS A 288 16.68 31.50 -18.65
N SER A 289 15.67 32.11 -18.03
CA SER A 289 14.27 31.70 -17.98
C SER A 289 13.97 30.30 -18.51
N ALA A 290 13.58 29.41 -17.60
CA ALA A 290 12.96 28.14 -17.95
C ALA A 290 11.70 28.40 -18.79
N LYS A 291 11.74 27.97 -20.05
CA LYS A 291 10.54 27.80 -20.87
C LYS A 291 9.75 26.64 -20.27
N THR A 292 8.47 26.92 -20.03
CA THR A 292 7.44 25.96 -19.68
C THR A 292 7.22 25.00 -20.85
N ASP A 293 7.68 23.76 -20.72
CA ASP A 293 7.29 22.67 -21.60
C ASP A 293 5.85 22.25 -21.28
N GLY A 294 5.05 22.09 -22.33
CA GLY A 294 3.64 21.67 -22.27
C GLY A 294 3.47 20.23 -21.76
N PRO A 295 2.22 19.80 -21.51
CA PRO A 295 1.97 18.49 -20.92
C PRO A 295 2.38 17.38 -21.88
N ALA A 296 3.16 16.42 -21.38
CA ALA A 296 3.55 15.21 -22.09
C ALA A 296 2.30 14.46 -22.59
N SER A 297 2.27 14.09 -23.88
CA SER A 297 1.20 13.28 -24.46
C SER A 297 1.12 11.91 -23.76
N PHE A 298 -0.09 11.49 -23.40
CA PHE A 298 -0.35 10.19 -22.78
C PHE A 298 -0.11 9.06 -23.81
N LYS A 299 0.78 8.10 -23.52
CA LYS A 299 1.00 6.92 -24.39
C LYS A 299 -0.06 5.86 -24.10
N ASP A 300 -0.77 5.43 -25.14
CA ASP A 300 -1.93 4.55 -25.07
C ASP A 300 -1.50 3.07 -24.96
N ASP A 301 -2.15 2.31 -24.07
CA ASP A 301 -2.22 0.85 -24.11
C ASP A 301 -3.66 0.52 -24.56
N GLU A 302 -3.80 -0.39 -25.53
CA GLU A 302 -4.92 -0.68 -26.45
C GLU A 302 -6.36 -0.88 -25.90
N VAL A 303 -6.69 -0.46 -24.69
CA VAL A 303 -8.05 -0.53 -24.15
C VAL A 303 -8.44 0.80 -23.49
N MET A 304 -8.60 1.85 -24.29
CA MET A 304 -9.25 3.09 -23.85
C MET A 304 -10.58 3.32 -24.57
N LYS A 305 -11.65 3.46 -23.79
CA LYS A 305 -13.02 3.78 -24.26
C LYS A 305 -13.23 5.25 -24.64
N GLU A 306 -12.25 6.14 -24.41
CA GLU A 306 -12.40 7.59 -24.58
C GLU A 306 -11.34 8.12 -25.56
N ALA A 307 -11.75 8.53 -26.76
CA ALA A 307 -10.86 9.15 -27.74
C ALA A 307 -10.26 10.46 -27.21
N GLU A 308 -9.01 10.75 -27.59
CA GLU A 308 -8.36 11.99 -27.18
C GLU A 308 -8.92 13.16 -27.97
N MET A 309 -9.43 14.17 -27.26
CA MET A 309 -9.84 15.42 -27.89
C MET A 309 -8.67 16.41 -27.94
N THR A 310 -8.57 17.20 -29.00
CA THR A 310 -7.62 18.32 -29.05
C THR A 310 -8.03 19.45 -28.09
N ALA A 311 -7.18 20.45 -27.88
CA ALA A 311 -7.53 21.59 -27.03
C ALA A 311 -8.68 22.41 -27.65
N GLU A 312 -8.68 22.54 -28.97
CA GLU A 312 -9.69 23.25 -29.76
C GLU A 312 -11.04 22.53 -29.71
N GLU A 313 -11.05 21.19 -29.79
CA GLU A 313 -12.27 20.39 -29.68
C GLU A 313 -12.87 20.43 -28.26
N VAL A 314 -12.01 20.46 -27.23
CA VAL A 314 -12.46 20.65 -25.85
C VAL A 314 -13.13 22.01 -25.68
N ASP A 315 -12.57 23.04 -26.28
CA ASP A 315 -13.09 24.40 -26.18
C ASP A 315 -14.43 24.53 -26.90
N ALA A 316 -14.54 24.00 -28.11
CA ALA A 316 -15.80 23.97 -28.86
C ALA A 316 -16.90 23.20 -28.10
N LYS A 317 -16.59 22.00 -27.57
CA LYS A 317 -17.57 21.24 -26.78
C LYS A 317 -17.90 21.88 -25.44
N ALA A 318 -16.95 22.57 -24.80
CA ALA A 318 -17.24 23.34 -23.59
C ALA A 318 -18.18 24.50 -23.88
N GLU A 319 -18.06 25.14 -25.03
CA GLU A 319 -18.96 26.21 -25.46
C GLU A 319 -20.38 25.75 -25.76
N GLU A 320 -20.51 24.56 -26.35
CA GLU A 320 -21.80 23.89 -26.61
C GLU A 320 -22.45 23.39 -25.32
N LEU A 321 -21.68 22.77 -24.43
CA LEU A 321 -22.20 22.08 -23.24
C LEU A 321 -22.49 23.03 -22.08
N LEU A 322 -21.58 23.97 -21.77
CA LEU A 322 -21.63 24.74 -20.53
C LEU A 322 -22.28 26.10 -20.77
N PRO A 323 -23.17 26.58 -19.89
CA PRO A 323 -23.67 27.95 -19.93
C PRO A 323 -22.53 28.98 -19.94
N ALA A 324 -22.64 30.03 -20.78
CA ALA A 324 -21.62 31.07 -20.93
C ALA A 324 -21.19 31.69 -19.58
N LYS A 325 -22.18 31.93 -18.70
CA LYS A 325 -21.97 32.43 -17.34
C LYS A 325 -21.01 31.56 -16.52
N ILE A 326 -21.11 30.23 -16.60
CA ILE A 326 -20.21 29.32 -15.87
C ILE A 326 -18.79 29.42 -16.43
N ARG A 327 -18.65 29.48 -17.77
CA ARG A 327 -17.33 29.58 -18.42
C ARG A 327 -16.59 30.88 -18.06
N GLU A 328 -17.31 31.99 -18.05
CA GLU A 328 -16.79 33.30 -17.65
C GLU A 328 -16.39 33.31 -16.17
N GLN A 329 -17.25 32.80 -15.28
CA GLN A 329 -16.98 32.74 -13.85
C GLN A 329 -15.75 31.89 -13.51
N LEU A 330 -15.56 30.74 -14.17
CA LEU A 330 -14.41 29.84 -13.93
C LEU A 330 -13.06 30.48 -14.30
N THR A 331 -13.05 31.44 -15.21
CA THR A 331 -11.84 32.13 -15.70
C THR A 331 -11.69 33.55 -15.16
N SER A 332 -12.63 34.02 -14.33
CA SER A 332 -12.61 35.34 -13.72
C SER A 332 -11.34 35.60 -12.90
N THR A 333 -10.86 36.83 -12.91
CA THR A 333 -9.77 37.28 -12.03
C THR A 333 -10.21 37.33 -10.57
N ASN A 334 -11.51 37.49 -10.30
CA ASN A 334 -12.11 37.50 -8.97
C ASN A 334 -12.34 36.07 -8.45
N TRP A 335 -11.70 35.71 -7.34
CA TRP A 335 -11.81 34.35 -6.79
C TRP A 335 -13.22 34.01 -6.30
N LYS A 336 -14.04 34.99 -5.89
CA LYS A 336 -15.43 34.76 -5.47
C LYS A 336 -16.32 34.35 -6.65
N GLU A 337 -16.07 34.95 -7.82
CA GLU A 337 -16.74 34.56 -9.06
C GLU A 337 -16.30 33.17 -9.49
N ARG A 338 -15.00 32.83 -9.34
CA ARG A 338 -14.53 31.46 -9.57
C ARG A 338 -15.17 30.46 -8.63
N LEU A 339 -15.36 30.81 -7.35
CA LEU A 339 -16.04 29.96 -6.39
C LEU A 339 -17.48 29.68 -6.83
N ALA A 340 -18.24 30.74 -7.14
CA ALA A 340 -19.59 30.63 -7.66
C ALA A 340 -19.64 29.81 -8.96
N GLY A 341 -18.66 29.99 -9.86
CA GLY A 341 -18.53 29.22 -11.08
C GLY A 341 -18.30 27.73 -10.83
N THR A 342 -17.46 27.37 -9.86
CA THR A 342 -17.26 25.96 -9.47
C THR A 342 -18.49 25.34 -8.80
N GLU A 343 -19.25 26.11 -8.00
CA GLU A 343 -20.50 25.64 -7.40
C GLU A 343 -21.59 25.43 -8.46
N ALA A 344 -21.73 26.37 -9.39
CA ALA A 344 -22.64 26.26 -10.52
C ALA A 344 -22.27 25.09 -11.44
N LEU A 345 -20.98 24.87 -11.70
CA LEU A 345 -20.51 23.70 -12.44
C LEU A 345 -20.83 22.40 -11.70
N ALA A 346 -20.73 22.37 -10.37
CA ALA A 346 -21.10 21.18 -9.59
C ALA A 346 -22.59 20.85 -9.68
N GLN A 347 -23.46 21.86 -9.64
CA GLN A 347 -24.90 21.66 -9.88
C GLN A 347 -25.14 21.11 -11.28
N PHE A 348 -24.55 21.75 -12.30
CA PHE A 348 -24.68 21.32 -13.70
C PHE A 348 -24.21 19.87 -13.92
N VAL A 349 -23.06 19.48 -13.36
CA VAL A 349 -22.52 18.11 -13.50
C VAL A 349 -23.45 17.05 -12.87
N ASN A 350 -24.14 17.37 -11.78
CA ASN A 350 -25.09 16.43 -11.16
C ASN A 350 -26.37 16.21 -11.98
N GLU A 351 -26.67 17.12 -12.92
CA GLU A 351 -27.85 17.05 -13.79
C GLU A 351 -27.56 16.38 -15.14
N LEU A 352 -26.29 16.18 -15.50
CA LEU A 352 -25.90 15.52 -16.75
C LEU A 352 -26.14 14.00 -16.68
N ASP A 353 -26.52 13.41 -17.82
CA ASP A 353 -26.62 11.96 -17.96
C ASP A 353 -25.22 11.30 -17.78
N PRO A 354 -25.06 10.40 -16.79
CA PRO A 354 -23.86 9.59 -16.57
C PRO A 354 -23.28 8.93 -17.83
N LYS A 355 -24.11 8.53 -18.78
CA LYS A 355 -23.69 7.80 -19.99
C LYS A 355 -23.06 8.68 -21.06
N THR A 356 -23.45 9.95 -21.14
CA THR A 356 -23.02 10.89 -22.18
C THR A 356 -22.15 12.02 -21.65
N MET A 357 -21.90 12.06 -20.34
CA MET A 357 -21.07 13.07 -19.68
C MET A 357 -19.64 13.12 -20.26
N PRO A 358 -19.22 14.25 -20.87
CA PRO A 358 -17.89 14.35 -21.47
C PRO A 358 -16.84 14.68 -20.40
N SER A 359 -16.33 13.65 -19.73
CA SER A 359 -15.35 13.74 -18.64
C SER A 359 -14.11 14.56 -19.00
N GLN A 360 -13.55 14.35 -20.20
CA GLN A 360 -12.38 15.10 -20.66
C GLN A 360 -12.64 16.60 -20.75
N VAL A 361 -13.81 17.00 -21.26
CA VAL A 361 -14.18 18.41 -21.47
C VAL A 361 -14.34 19.11 -20.12
N LEU A 362 -15.05 18.50 -19.18
CA LEU A 362 -15.30 19.08 -17.86
C LEU A 362 -13.99 19.27 -17.07
N ILE A 363 -13.13 18.26 -17.03
CA ILE A 363 -11.85 18.31 -16.30
C ILE A 363 -10.91 19.33 -16.91
N ARG A 364 -10.77 19.34 -18.24
CA ARG A 364 -9.87 20.26 -18.94
C ARG A 364 -10.37 21.69 -18.92
N THR A 365 -11.69 21.91 -18.86
CA THR A 365 -12.26 23.25 -18.63
C THR A 365 -11.88 23.79 -17.26
N MET A 366 -11.92 22.97 -16.20
CA MET A 366 -11.47 23.38 -14.86
C MET A 366 -9.95 23.63 -14.79
N ALA A 367 -9.18 22.96 -15.65
CA ALA A 367 -7.73 23.11 -15.77
C ALA A 367 -7.31 24.39 -16.52
N LYS A 368 -8.24 25.13 -17.14
CA LYS A 368 -7.97 26.45 -17.73
C LYS A 368 -7.62 27.48 -16.66
N LYS A 369 -6.82 28.48 -17.06
CA LYS A 369 -6.26 29.54 -16.19
C LYS A 369 -7.32 30.10 -15.22
N PRO A 370 -7.05 30.16 -13.89
CA PRO A 370 -5.76 29.90 -13.22
C PRO A 370 -5.37 28.42 -13.09
N GLY A 371 -6.24 27.51 -13.53
CA GLY A 371 -5.98 26.08 -13.62
C GLY A 371 -5.89 25.43 -12.24
N TRP A 372 -4.97 24.50 -12.12
CA TRP A 372 -4.66 23.80 -10.87
C TRP A 372 -3.77 24.61 -9.92
N LYS A 373 -3.13 25.68 -10.41
CA LYS A 373 -2.37 26.65 -9.59
C LYS A 373 -3.28 27.71 -8.96
N GLU A 374 -4.48 27.32 -8.57
CA GLU A 374 -5.45 28.19 -7.92
C GLU A 374 -4.96 28.57 -6.51
N ASN A 375 -4.96 29.87 -6.21
CA ASN A 375 -4.47 30.40 -4.94
C ASN A 375 -5.54 30.35 -3.85
N ASN A 376 -6.83 30.38 -4.22
CA ASN A 376 -7.91 30.30 -3.26
C ASN A 376 -8.26 28.83 -2.94
N PHE A 377 -8.07 28.42 -1.69
CA PHE A 377 -8.27 27.04 -1.26
C PHE A 377 -9.72 26.55 -1.38
N GLN A 378 -10.72 27.44 -1.29
CA GLN A 378 -12.14 27.05 -1.44
C GLN A 378 -12.45 26.68 -2.89
N VAL A 379 -11.99 27.51 -3.84
CA VAL A 379 -12.11 27.25 -5.28
C VAL A 379 -11.39 25.96 -5.64
N LEU A 380 -10.16 25.78 -5.14
CA LEU A 380 -9.36 24.58 -5.40
C LEU A 380 -10.00 23.31 -4.83
N LYS A 381 -10.51 23.36 -3.59
CA LYS A 381 -11.25 22.27 -2.96
C LYS A 381 -12.49 21.89 -3.79
N ASN A 382 -13.22 22.88 -4.31
CA ASN A 382 -14.38 22.61 -5.16
C ASN A 382 -13.98 21.96 -6.49
N LYS A 383 -12.91 22.43 -7.14
CA LYS A 383 -12.39 21.78 -8.37
C LYS A 383 -12.00 20.32 -8.14
N PHE A 384 -11.35 19.99 -7.02
CA PHE A 384 -11.00 18.60 -6.70
C PHE A 384 -12.21 17.74 -6.33
N SER A 385 -13.18 18.32 -5.60
CA SER A 385 -14.44 17.63 -5.31
C SER A 385 -15.19 17.33 -6.61
N LEU A 386 -15.21 18.27 -7.56
CA LEU A 386 -15.77 18.09 -8.90
C LEU A 386 -15.06 16.98 -9.69
N CYS A 387 -13.73 16.91 -9.66
CA CYS A 387 -13.02 15.77 -10.27
C CYS A 387 -13.47 14.43 -9.71
N ALA A 388 -13.69 14.33 -8.39
CA ALA A 388 -14.20 13.12 -7.75
C ALA A 388 -15.64 12.80 -8.18
N VAL A 389 -16.51 13.82 -8.28
CA VAL A 389 -17.89 13.67 -8.77
C VAL A 389 -17.91 13.18 -10.22
N ILE A 390 -17.16 13.83 -11.12
CA ILE A 390 -17.06 13.43 -12.53
C ILE A 390 -16.52 12.00 -12.65
N ALA A 391 -15.50 11.64 -11.88
CA ALA A 391 -14.95 10.28 -11.86
C ALA A 391 -15.93 9.22 -11.37
N THR A 392 -16.91 9.62 -10.54
CA THR A 392 -17.93 8.73 -9.99
C THR A 392 -19.14 8.62 -10.92
N LEU A 393 -19.54 9.71 -11.55
CA LEU A 393 -20.75 9.79 -12.37
C LEU A 393 -20.50 9.40 -13.83
N ALA A 394 -19.40 9.81 -14.46
CA ALA A 394 -19.19 9.58 -15.88
C ALA A 394 -18.88 8.11 -16.18
N ALA A 395 -19.76 7.43 -16.91
CA ALA A 395 -19.56 6.05 -17.34
C ALA A 395 -18.39 5.90 -18.33
N SER A 396 -18.04 6.98 -19.04
CA SER A 396 -16.90 7.07 -19.96
C SER A 396 -15.59 7.46 -19.27
N PHE A 397 -15.59 7.69 -17.96
CA PHE A 397 -14.38 8.14 -17.26
C PHE A 397 -13.24 7.14 -17.44
N SER A 398 -12.13 7.62 -17.98
CA SER A 398 -10.99 6.78 -18.32
C SER A 398 -9.70 7.28 -17.65
N LYS A 399 -8.61 6.49 -17.75
CA LYS A 399 -7.28 6.96 -17.30
C LYS A 399 -6.83 8.23 -18.04
N ARG A 400 -7.39 8.52 -19.22
CA ARG A 400 -7.11 9.73 -20.00
C ARG A 400 -7.72 10.97 -19.36
N SER A 401 -8.99 10.90 -18.98
CA SER A 401 -9.63 11.95 -18.18
C SER A 401 -8.92 12.15 -16.84
N ALA A 402 -8.51 11.06 -16.18
CA ALA A 402 -7.74 11.12 -14.95
C ALA A 402 -6.38 11.82 -15.13
N PHE A 403 -5.65 11.57 -16.23
CA PHE A 403 -4.35 12.19 -16.52
C PHE A 403 -4.39 13.72 -16.42
N TYR A 404 -5.43 14.34 -16.99
CA TYR A 404 -5.61 15.80 -16.96
C TYR A 404 -5.91 16.36 -15.56
N ALA A 405 -6.56 15.58 -14.69
CA ALA A 405 -6.81 15.95 -13.29
C ALA A 405 -5.60 15.69 -12.38
N ILE A 406 -4.87 14.59 -12.60
CA ILE A 406 -3.76 14.13 -11.76
C ILE A 406 -2.64 15.17 -11.71
N SER A 407 -2.35 15.85 -12.83
CA SER A 407 -1.35 16.92 -12.88
C SER A 407 -1.58 18.03 -11.84
N GLY A 408 -2.84 18.34 -11.52
CA GLY A 408 -3.18 19.31 -10.48
C GLY A 408 -3.28 18.72 -9.08
N LEU A 409 -3.71 17.48 -8.97
CA LEU A 409 -3.89 16.80 -7.68
C LEU A 409 -2.55 16.49 -7.01
N VAL A 410 -1.55 16.02 -7.77
CA VAL A 410 -0.23 15.60 -7.24
C VAL A 410 0.50 16.75 -6.57
N ASP A 411 0.46 17.96 -7.15
CA ASP A 411 1.09 19.16 -6.60
C ASP A 411 0.50 19.58 -5.24
N LYS A 412 -0.66 19.03 -4.86
CA LYS A 412 -1.43 19.39 -3.66
C LYS A 412 -1.58 18.26 -2.64
N VAL A 413 -1.05 17.06 -2.90
CA VAL A 413 -1.07 15.93 -1.95
C VAL A 413 -0.29 16.24 -0.65
N GLY A 414 0.67 17.18 -0.70
CA GLY A 414 1.42 17.64 0.46
C GLY A 414 0.87 18.89 1.17
N ASP A 415 -0.23 19.47 0.69
CA ASP A 415 -0.86 20.65 1.30
C ASP A 415 -1.77 20.19 2.46
N ILE A 416 -1.48 20.62 3.69
CA ILE A 416 -2.16 20.17 4.92
C ILE A 416 -3.55 20.83 5.09
N LYS A 417 -3.87 21.81 4.24
CA LYS A 417 -5.12 22.58 4.22
C LYS A 417 -5.98 22.21 3.02
#